data_AF-A0A7R9WE40-F1
#
_entry.id   AF-A0A7R9WE40-F1
#
_cell.length_a   1.000
_cell.length_b   1.000
_cell.length_c   1.000
_cell.angle_alpha   90.00
_cell.angle_beta   90.00
_cell.angle_gamma   90.00
#
_symmetry.space_group_name_H-M   'P 1'
#
loop_
_entity.id
_entity.type
_entity.pdbx_description
1 polymer ?
#
loop_
_entity_poly.entity_id
_entity_poly.type
_entity_poly.pdbx_seq_one_letter_code
_entity_poly.pdbx_strand_id
1 'polypeptide(L)'
;GVEDIVNALQGEQEKIGEKYRSVVQINAGNISSEFIGEVSKKCKGQGTVTLTDPSATQLGMGYAACLRTDRDDGLFTTVVCTRSNEALGLVYSSKESIVAALECGRGVYYSRSRNGLWRKGDTSGHYQVLHRIDVDCDSDALRFTVTQRGDDVAAFCHLNTFTCWGEPCGLRHLEATLKQRLKSAPEGSYTKRLFDDEQLLRDKLVEEAQELSEAESKQHVAEELADVIYFAMVRAAKAGVSIDDAAVELDKRARKVTRRKGDSKAFRIAAGDAILGKGEDKK
;
A
#
# COMPACT_ATOMS: atom_id res chain seq x y z
N GLY A 1 -3.46 31.41 20.10
CA GLY A 1 -2.12 30.94 20.51
C GLY A 1 -2.19 29.49 20.96
N VAL A 2 -1.06 28.88 21.35
CA VAL A 2 -1.01 27.46 21.72
C VAL A 2 -1.86 27.14 22.94
N GLU A 3 -1.85 28.00 23.97
CA GLU A 3 -2.67 27.81 25.19
C GLU A 3 -4.18 27.87 24.89
N ASP A 4 -4.60 28.70 23.94
CA ASP A 4 -6.01 28.77 23.54
C ASP A 4 -6.48 27.44 22.91
N ILE A 5 -5.61 26.78 22.15
CA ILE A 5 -5.89 25.47 21.53
C ILE A 5 -5.96 24.37 22.60
N VAL A 6 -5.02 24.37 23.54
CA VAL A 6 -5.02 23.42 24.66
C VAL A 6 -6.30 23.56 25.49
N ASN A 7 -6.69 24.80 25.82
CA ASN A 7 -7.92 25.08 26.55
C ASN A 7 -9.16 24.65 25.75
N ALA A 8 -9.18 24.89 24.43
CA ALA A 8 -10.28 24.46 23.57
C ALA A 8 -10.41 22.93 23.48
N LEU A 9 -9.30 22.18 23.48
CA LEU A 9 -9.32 20.71 23.50
C LEU A 9 -9.79 20.13 24.85
N GLN A 10 -9.73 20.89 25.93
CA GLN A 10 -10.30 20.49 27.23
C GLN A 10 -11.81 20.78 27.33
N GLY A 11 -12.40 21.43 26.31
CA GLY A 11 -13.81 21.81 26.22
C GLY A 11 -14.71 20.78 25.52
N GLU A 12 -15.62 21.27 24.65
CA GLU A 12 -16.67 20.47 24.02
C GLU A 12 -16.14 19.33 23.14
N GLN A 13 -16.78 18.16 23.22
CA GLN A 13 -16.43 16.98 22.44
C GLN A 13 -17.34 16.80 21.23
N GLU A 14 -16.75 16.60 20.06
CA GLU A 14 -17.46 16.22 18.85
C GLU A 14 -17.51 14.68 18.70
N LYS A 15 -18.59 14.16 18.13
CA LYS A 15 -18.72 12.73 17.84
C LYS A 15 -18.04 12.40 16.51
N ILE A 16 -16.91 11.70 16.56
CA ILE A 16 -16.21 11.17 15.38
C ILE A 16 -16.31 9.64 15.39
N GLY A 17 -17.16 9.10 14.51
CA GLY A 17 -17.51 7.67 14.50
C GLY A 17 -18.31 7.27 15.75
N GLU A 18 -17.81 6.30 16.51
CA GLU A 18 -18.42 5.86 17.79
C GLU A 18 -17.80 6.52 19.03
N LYS A 19 -16.79 7.40 18.87
CA LYS A 19 -16.09 8.04 19.99
C LYS A 19 -16.31 9.54 20.02
N TYR A 20 -16.44 10.09 21.22
CA TYR A 20 -16.38 11.54 21.43
C TYR A 20 -14.92 11.98 21.56
N ARG A 21 -14.54 13.02 20.83
CA ARG A 21 -13.19 13.62 20.84
C ARG A 21 -13.32 15.12 20.76
N SER A 22 -12.50 15.84 21.52
CA SER A 22 -12.35 17.27 21.35
C SER A 22 -11.57 17.54 20.06
N VAL A 23 -12.15 18.39 19.19
CA VAL A 23 -11.60 18.71 17.88
C VAL A 23 -11.44 20.22 17.81
N VAL A 24 -10.25 20.68 17.46
CA VAL A 24 -9.99 22.10 17.21
C VAL A 24 -9.57 22.27 15.77
N GLN A 25 -10.34 23.08 15.03
CA GLN A 25 -10.02 23.48 13.67
C GLN A 25 -9.22 24.77 13.70
N ILE A 26 -8.10 24.79 12.98
CA ILE A 26 -7.25 25.96 12.86
C ILE A 26 -7.14 26.30 11.37
N ASN A 27 -7.47 27.55 11.03
CA ASN A 27 -7.25 28.06 9.68
C ASN A 27 -5.75 28.11 9.40
N ALA A 28 -5.31 27.40 8.37
CA ALA A 28 -3.91 27.11 8.12
C ALA A 28 -3.02 28.34 7.92
N GLY A 29 -3.57 29.50 7.52
CA GLY A 29 -2.96 30.84 7.50
C GLY A 29 -1.42 30.94 7.45
N ASN A 30 -0.80 31.91 8.12
CA ASN A 30 0.67 31.96 8.29
C ASN A 30 1.08 31.21 9.56
N ILE A 31 0.76 29.92 9.66
CA ILE A 31 1.18 29.09 10.80
C ILE A 31 2.61 28.59 10.56
N SER A 32 3.49 28.80 11.54
CA SER A 32 4.88 28.32 11.48
C SER A 32 5.02 26.85 11.90
N SER A 33 6.11 26.20 11.47
CA SER A 33 6.45 24.83 11.88
C SER A 33 6.60 24.70 13.40
N GLU A 34 7.14 25.72 14.06
CA GLU A 34 7.37 25.77 15.50
C GLU A 34 6.02 25.76 16.23
N PHE A 35 5.06 26.55 15.76
CA PHE A 35 3.71 26.56 16.31
C PHE A 35 3.05 25.19 16.20
N ILE A 36 3.13 24.53 15.03
CA ILE A 36 2.55 23.20 14.84
C ILE A 36 3.22 22.17 15.77
N GLY A 37 4.54 22.23 15.89
CA GLY A 37 5.30 21.36 16.80
C GLY A 37 4.91 21.55 18.27
N GLU A 38 4.76 22.80 18.72
CA GLU A 38 4.32 23.12 20.08
C GLU A 38 2.89 22.64 20.36
N VAL A 39 1.97 22.87 19.42
CA VAL A 39 0.59 22.38 19.50
C VAL A 39 0.59 20.85 19.57
N SER A 40 1.31 20.16 18.67
CA SER A 40 1.42 18.70 18.66
C SER A 40 1.95 18.15 19.99
N LYS A 41 2.99 18.78 20.55
CA LYS A 41 3.59 18.38 21.82
C LYS A 41 2.65 18.58 23.01
N LYS A 42 2.00 19.75 23.11
CA LYS A 42 1.10 20.07 24.25
C LYS A 42 -0.24 19.36 24.18
N CYS A 43 -0.75 19.10 22.97
CA CYS A 43 -2.06 18.50 22.75
C CYS A 43 -2.02 16.97 22.65
N LYS A 44 -0.83 16.35 22.80
CA LYS A 44 -0.66 14.89 22.69
C LYS A 44 -1.58 14.17 23.68
N GLY A 45 -2.50 13.37 23.15
CA GLY A 45 -3.47 12.60 23.94
C GLY A 45 -4.70 13.39 24.44
N GLN A 46 -4.80 14.69 24.13
CA GLN A 46 -5.89 15.55 24.62
C GLN A 46 -7.02 15.74 23.59
N GLY A 47 -6.78 15.43 22.32
CA GLY A 47 -7.80 15.50 21.27
C GLY A 47 -7.18 15.49 19.88
N THR A 48 -7.89 16.04 18.89
CA THR A 48 -7.42 16.11 17.49
C THR A 48 -7.40 17.56 17.02
N VAL A 49 -6.25 18.00 16.50
CA VAL A 49 -6.10 19.31 15.85
C VAL A 49 -6.12 19.10 14.35
N THR A 50 -6.99 19.83 13.65
CA THR A 50 -7.14 19.74 12.19
C THR A 50 -6.82 21.08 11.55
N LEU A 51 -5.94 21.06 10.55
CA LEU A 51 -5.73 22.21 9.68
C LEU A 51 -6.82 22.21 8.60
N THR A 52 -7.53 23.32 8.45
CA THR A 52 -8.52 23.48 7.38
C THR A 52 -7.87 24.07 6.13
N ASP A 53 -8.08 23.43 4.98
CA ASP A 53 -7.52 23.77 3.67
C ASP A 53 -6.01 24.11 3.64
N PRO A 54 -5.13 23.26 4.24
CA PRO A 54 -3.70 23.51 4.21
C PRO A 54 -3.11 23.28 2.81
N SER A 55 -2.12 24.11 2.45
CA SER A 55 -1.25 23.85 1.31
C SER A 55 -0.41 22.59 1.53
N ALA A 56 0.11 22.00 0.46
CA ALA A 56 1.02 20.85 0.56
C ALA A 56 2.27 21.18 1.41
N THR A 57 2.78 22.40 1.30
CA THR A 57 3.89 22.90 2.11
C THR A 57 3.54 22.94 3.60
N GLN A 58 2.37 23.49 3.96
CA GLN A 58 1.90 23.55 5.35
C GLN A 58 1.68 22.15 5.93
N LEU A 59 1.10 21.24 5.13
CA LEU A 59 0.97 19.83 5.50
C LEU A 59 2.34 19.19 5.77
N GLY A 60 3.31 19.39 4.88
CA GLY A 60 4.65 18.83 5.02
C GLY A 60 5.41 19.40 6.21
N MET A 61 5.33 20.70 6.44
CA MET A 61 5.92 21.34 7.62
C MET A 61 5.30 20.85 8.91
N GLY A 62 3.96 20.77 8.97
CA GLY A 62 3.25 20.26 10.13
C GLY A 62 3.55 18.80 10.43
N TYR A 63 3.59 17.98 9.38
CA TYR A 63 3.97 16.58 9.47
C TYR A 63 5.40 16.44 10.01
N ALA A 64 6.36 17.13 9.42
CA ALA A 64 7.76 17.10 9.83
C ALA A 64 7.99 17.66 11.25
N ALA A 65 7.18 18.61 11.71
CA ALA A 65 7.24 19.16 13.07
C ALA A 65 6.84 18.14 14.15
N CYS A 66 6.12 17.07 13.78
CA CYS A 66 5.71 16.01 14.70
C CYS A 66 6.75 14.88 14.82
N LEU A 67 7.79 14.89 13.98
CA LEU A 67 8.80 13.84 13.92
C LEU A 67 9.95 14.10 14.91
N ARG A 68 10.63 13.02 15.26
CA ARG A 68 11.81 12.98 16.12
C ARG A 68 12.94 12.27 15.38
N THR A 69 14.17 12.57 15.73
CA THR A 69 15.32 11.82 15.27
C THR A 69 16.41 11.95 16.31
N ASP A 70 17.09 10.85 16.58
CA ASP A 70 18.26 10.77 17.44
C ASP A 70 19.57 10.97 16.66
N ARG A 71 19.47 11.17 15.33
CA ARG A 71 20.63 11.33 14.46
C ARG A 71 21.20 12.74 14.53
N ASP A 72 22.52 12.83 14.62
CA ASP A 72 23.26 14.10 14.62
C ASP A 72 23.05 14.92 13.34
N ASP A 73 22.78 14.25 12.21
CA ASP A 73 22.51 14.89 10.92
C ASP A 73 21.08 15.42 10.78
N GLY A 74 20.21 15.19 11.78
CA GLY A 74 18.83 15.65 11.77
C GLY A 74 17.94 14.98 10.72
N LEU A 75 18.38 13.88 10.11
CA LEU A 75 17.61 13.14 9.11
C LEU A 75 16.70 12.10 9.77
N PHE A 76 15.64 11.71 9.06
CA PHE A 76 14.70 10.67 9.46
C PHE A 76 14.93 9.41 8.64
N THR A 77 15.01 8.26 9.30
CA THR A 77 15.10 6.97 8.61
C THR A 77 13.77 6.71 7.89
N THR A 78 13.83 6.38 6.60
CA THR A 78 12.63 6.19 5.77
C THR A 78 12.69 4.86 5.04
N VAL A 79 11.74 3.97 5.33
CA VAL A 79 11.52 2.75 4.57
C VAL A 79 10.59 3.06 3.40
N VAL A 80 11.00 2.73 2.18
CA VAL A 80 10.16 2.89 0.99
C VAL A 80 9.53 1.54 0.67
N CYS A 81 8.21 1.50 0.50
CA CYS A 81 7.44 0.29 0.26
C CYS A 81 6.51 0.41 -0.95
N THR A 82 6.16 -0.72 -1.56
CA THR A 82 5.07 -0.83 -2.53
C THR A 82 3.70 -0.69 -1.86
N ARG A 83 2.63 -0.68 -2.66
CA ARG A 83 1.25 -0.65 -2.14
C ARG A 83 0.84 -1.99 -1.52
N SER A 84 1.51 -3.08 -1.90
CA SER A 84 1.43 -4.40 -1.24
C SER A 84 2.37 -4.56 -0.04
N ASN A 85 2.96 -3.48 0.47
CA ASN A 85 3.89 -3.44 1.62
C ASN A 85 5.23 -4.18 1.43
N GLU A 86 5.65 -4.44 0.20
CA GLU A 86 7.00 -4.97 -0.08
C GLU A 86 8.02 -3.83 0.04
N ALA A 87 9.11 -4.04 0.78
CA ALA A 87 10.15 -3.02 0.94
C ALA A 87 10.98 -2.88 -0.35
N LEU A 88 11.07 -1.66 -0.87
CA LEU A 88 11.87 -1.30 -2.04
C LEU A 88 13.29 -0.89 -1.65
N GLY A 89 13.43 -0.11 -0.57
CA GLY A 89 14.74 0.31 -0.06
C GLY A 89 14.65 1.14 1.21
N LEU A 90 15.82 1.38 1.81
CA LEU A 90 16.00 2.28 2.95
C LEU A 90 16.68 3.57 2.49
N VAL A 91 16.09 4.70 2.85
CA VAL A 91 16.59 6.04 2.51
C VAL A 91 16.51 6.95 3.73
N TYR A 92 17.00 8.17 3.58
CA TYR A 92 16.91 9.19 4.63
C TYR A 92 16.09 10.36 4.11
N SER A 93 15.27 10.94 4.98
CA SER A 93 14.48 12.13 4.67
C SER A 93 14.93 13.29 5.53
N SER A 94 14.98 14.49 4.97
CA SER A 94 15.06 15.74 5.73
C SER A 94 13.68 16.37 5.82
N LYS A 95 13.52 17.44 6.60
CA LYS A 95 12.25 18.20 6.64
C LYS A 95 11.90 18.72 5.24
N GLU A 96 12.91 19.22 4.52
CA GLU A 96 12.79 19.76 3.17
C GLU A 96 12.40 18.66 2.16
N SER A 97 12.93 17.44 2.32
CA SER A 97 12.56 16.34 1.41
C SER A 97 11.12 15.88 1.62
N ILE A 98 10.62 15.88 2.85
CA ILE A 98 9.22 15.55 3.17
C ILE A 98 8.27 16.58 2.56
N VAL A 99 8.56 17.86 2.73
CA VAL A 99 7.80 18.96 2.10
C VAL A 99 7.79 18.79 0.59
N ALA A 100 8.96 18.64 -0.03
CA ALA A 100 9.06 18.48 -1.47
C ALA A 100 8.33 17.23 -1.99
N ALA A 101 8.36 16.12 -1.24
CA ALA A 101 7.65 14.89 -1.58
C ALA A 101 6.14 15.08 -1.62
N LEU A 102 5.58 15.78 -0.63
CA LEU A 102 4.15 16.10 -0.55
C LEU A 102 3.73 17.11 -1.62
N GLU A 103 4.57 18.11 -1.91
CA GLU A 103 4.29 19.11 -2.96
C GLU A 103 4.21 18.49 -4.36
N CYS A 104 5.13 17.58 -4.69
CA CYS A 104 5.18 17.01 -6.04
C CYS A 104 4.55 15.62 -6.18
N GLY A 105 4.11 15.01 -5.07
CA GLY A 105 3.55 13.66 -5.08
C GLY A 105 4.54 12.58 -5.55
N ARG A 106 5.85 12.78 -5.32
CA ARG A 106 6.91 11.84 -5.72
C ARG A 106 7.77 11.42 -4.53
N GLY A 107 8.50 10.32 -4.70
CA GLY A 107 9.55 9.94 -3.77
C GLY A 107 10.72 10.94 -3.82
N VAL A 108 10.77 11.82 -2.82
CA VAL A 108 11.86 12.80 -2.63
C VAL A 108 12.51 12.54 -1.28
N TYR A 109 13.83 12.38 -1.30
CA TYR A 109 14.64 11.97 -0.16
C TYR A 109 15.82 12.92 0.02
N TYR A 110 16.60 12.71 1.07
CA TYR A 110 17.89 13.37 1.28
C TYR A 110 19.03 12.41 0.98
N SER A 111 19.90 12.77 0.04
CA SER A 111 21.12 12.03 -0.25
C SER A 111 22.24 12.54 0.64
N ARG A 112 22.69 11.68 1.57
CA ARG A 112 23.84 12.00 2.45
C ARG A 112 25.14 12.19 1.67
N SER A 113 25.35 11.39 0.62
CA SER A 113 26.57 11.49 -0.20
C SER A 113 26.58 12.71 -1.12
N ARG A 114 25.42 13.14 -1.62
CA ARG A 114 25.28 14.35 -2.45
C ARG A 114 25.04 15.61 -1.61
N ASN A 115 24.85 15.45 -0.30
CA ASN A 115 24.48 16.49 0.65
C ASN A 115 23.33 17.38 0.15
N GLY A 116 22.22 16.76 -0.25
CA GLY A 116 21.08 17.50 -0.78
C GLY A 116 19.89 16.63 -1.18
N LEU A 117 18.85 17.30 -1.67
CA LEU A 117 17.61 16.65 -2.10
C LEU A 117 17.84 15.71 -3.28
N TRP A 118 17.19 14.56 -3.21
CA TRP A 118 17.19 13.53 -4.23
C TRP A 118 15.77 13.13 -4.58
N ARG A 119 15.31 13.62 -5.74
CA ARG A 119 14.05 13.20 -6.34
C ARG A 119 14.29 11.90 -7.11
N LYS A 120 13.71 10.80 -6.66
CA LYS A 120 13.96 9.48 -7.27
C LYS A 120 13.48 9.45 -8.73
N GLY A 121 14.38 9.04 -9.61
CA GLY A 121 14.13 8.87 -11.04
C GLY A 121 14.51 10.05 -11.92
N ASP A 122 14.92 11.21 -11.36
CA ASP A 122 15.27 12.38 -12.19
C ASP A 122 16.47 12.15 -13.12
N THR A 123 17.36 11.23 -12.75
CA THR A 123 18.50 10.83 -13.61
C THR A 123 18.24 9.55 -14.39
N SER A 124 17.55 8.57 -13.80
CA SER A 124 17.41 7.22 -14.38
C SER A 124 16.08 6.99 -15.12
N GLY A 125 15.12 7.90 -15.04
CA GLY A 125 13.74 7.67 -15.50
C GLY A 125 12.91 6.76 -14.59
N HIS A 126 13.51 6.11 -13.58
CA HIS A 126 12.78 5.22 -12.67
C HIS A 126 12.17 5.98 -11.48
N TYR A 127 11.11 6.72 -11.75
CA TYR A 127 10.47 7.61 -10.79
C TYR A 127 9.43 6.91 -9.90
N GLN A 128 8.96 7.64 -8.89
CA GLN A 128 7.98 7.13 -7.92
C GLN A 128 6.79 8.06 -7.84
N VAL A 129 5.60 7.47 -7.74
CA VAL A 129 4.36 8.17 -7.33
C VAL A 129 4.15 7.89 -5.85
N LEU A 130 4.09 8.93 -5.03
CA LEU A 130 3.84 8.83 -3.60
C LEU A 130 2.34 8.68 -3.32
N HIS A 131 1.97 7.68 -2.51
CA HIS A 131 0.58 7.44 -2.11
C HIS A 131 0.31 7.72 -0.64
N ARG A 132 1.27 7.44 0.24
CA ARG A 132 1.13 7.60 1.68
C ARG A 132 2.49 7.79 2.33
N ILE A 133 2.54 8.64 3.36
CA ILE A 133 3.62 8.68 4.34
C ILE A 133 3.00 8.24 5.66
N ASP A 134 3.54 7.17 6.23
CA ASP A 134 3.24 6.75 7.60
C ASP A 134 4.41 7.14 8.51
N VAL A 135 4.11 7.29 9.80
CA VAL A 135 5.06 7.46 10.89
C VAL A 135 4.87 6.30 11.87
N ASP A 136 5.94 5.84 12.49
CA ASP A 136 5.87 4.80 13.51
C ASP A 136 5.37 5.33 14.87
N CYS A 137 5.39 4.47 15.89
CA CYS A 137 4.67 4.70 17.15
C CYS A 137 5.34 5.73 18.08
N ASP A 138 6.65 5.89 17.98
CA ASP A 138 7.48 6.88 18.68
C ASP A 138 7.91 8.06 17.79
N SER A 139 7.57 7.99 16.51
CA SER A 139 7.69 9.07 15.53
C SER A 139 9.11 9.40 15.10
N ASP A 140 9.97 8.39 15.02
CA ASP A 140 11.36 8.53 14.58
C ASP A 140 11.69 7.83 13.25
N ALA A 141 10.78 6.99 12.74
CA ALA A 141 10.89 6.42 11.41
C ALA A 141 9.66 6.71 10.54
N LEU A 142 9.93 6.82 9.24
CA LEU A 142 8.93 7.04 8.21
C LEU A 142 8.77 5.81 7.33
N ARG A 143 7.55 5.60 6.84
CA ARG A 143 7.29 4.66 5.74
C ARG A 143 6.64 5.39 4.57
N PHE A 144 7.32 5.39 3.43
CA PHE A 144 6.77 5.93 2.18
C PHE A 144 6.16 4.78 1.38
N THR A 145 4.84 4.80 1.18
CA THR A 145 4.16 3.89 0.25
C THR A 145 4.12 4.53 -1.13
N VAL A 146 4.74 3.89 -2.12
CA VAL A 146 4.90 4.41 -3.48
C VAL A 146 4.49 3.39 -4.54
N THR A 147 4.19 3.88 -5.74
CA THR A 147 4.26 3.06 -6.96
C THR A 147 5.57 3.37 -7.66
N GLN A 148 6.43 2.36 -7.81
CA GLN A 148 7.65 2.44 -8.61
C GLN A 148 7.29 2.40 -10.11
N ARG A 149 7.84 3.36 -10.87
CA ARG A 149 7.67 3.49 -12.32
C ARG A 149 9.03 3.51 -13.01
N GLY A 150 9.01 3.34 -14.33
CA GLY A 150 10.15 3.40 -15.24
C GLY A 150 9.71 2.99 -16.65
N ASP A 151 10.39 3.51 -17.67
CA ASP A 151 9.99 3.30 -19.07
C ASP A 151 10.41 1.92 -19.60
N ASP A 152 11.57 1.43 -19.16
CA ASP A 152 12.12 0.12 -19.50
C ASP A 152 11.83 -0.92 -18.40
N VAL A 153 12.17 -0.60 -17.16
CA VAL A 153 11.95 -1.42 -15.97
C VAL A 153 11.55 -0.54 -14.79
N ALA A 154 10.70 -1.08 -13.91
CA ALA A 154 10.31 -0.38 -12.68
C ALA A 154 11.35 -0.61 -11.57
N ALA A 155 12.57 -0.07 -11.70
CA ALA A 155 13.64 -0.33 -10.72
C ALA A 155 13.76 0.72 -9.61
N PHE A 156 13.78 0.27 -8.35
CA PHE A 156 14.22 1.12 -7.25
C PHE A 156 15.74 1.22 -7.21
N CYS A 157 16.43 0.09 -7.36
CA CYS A 157 17.87 -0.02 -7.17
C CYS A 157 18.64 0.48 -8.40
N HIS A 158 19.85 1.01 -8.18
CA HIS A 158 20.77 1.41 -9.24
C HIS A 158 21.36 0.20 -10.01
N LEU A 159 21.16 -1.02 -9.50
CA LEU A 159 21.50 -2.27 -10.18
C LEU A 159 20.37 -2.78 -11.09
N ASN A 160 19.38 -1.93 -11.40
CA ASN A 160 18.19 -2.25 -12.19
C ASN A 160 17.30 -3.36 -11.60
N THR A 161 17.40 -3.63 -10.30
CA THR A 161 16.50 -4.52 -9.57
C THR A 161 15.32 -3.77 -8.97
N PHE A 162 14.19 -4.47 -8.82
CA PHE A 162 12.95 -3.91 -8.27
C PHE A 162 13.16 -3.39 -6.84
N THR A 163 13.95 -4.10 -6.02
CA THR A 163 14.31 -3.72 -4.64
C THR A 163 15.83 -3.60 -4.47
N CYS A 164 16.27 -2.92 -3.43
CA CYS A 164 17.68 -2.92 -3.00
C CYS A 164 18.18 -4.29 -2.51
N TRP A 165 17.28 -5.23 -2.22
CA TRP A 165 17.60 -6.56 -1.72
C TRP A 165 17.62 -7.63 -2.82
N GLY A 166 17.64 -7.22 -4.09
CA GLY A 166 17.77 -8.09 -5.25
C GLY A 166 16.42 -8.40 -5.91
N GLU A 167 16.35 -9.61 -6.48
CA GLU A 167 15.18 -10.08 -7.20
C GLU A 167 13.97 -10.23 -6.28
N PRO A 168 12.75 -9.91 -6.77
CA PRO A 168 11.55 -10.08 -5.99
C PRO A 168 11.33 -11.56 -5.65
N CYS A 169 10.67 -11.80 -4.52
CA CYS A 169 10.26 -13.14 -4.06
C CYS A 169 8.72 -13.22 -3.92
N GLY A 170 8.20 -14.40 -3.61
CA GLY A 170 6.76 -14.61 -3.35
C GLY A 170 5.84 -14.17 -4.48
N LEU A 171 4.76 -13.46 -4.15
CA LEU A 171 3.73 -13.03 -5.12
C LEU A 171 4.26 -12.07 -6.19
N ARG A 172 5.23 -11.22 -5.84
CA ARG A 172 5.85 -10.29 -6.81
C ARG A 172 6.71 -11.04 -7.81
N HIS A 173 7.43 -12.06 -7.36
CA HIS A 173 8.19 -12.94 -8.25
C HIS A 173 7.27 -13.68 -9.24
N LEU A 174 6.17 -14.22 -8.72
CA LEU A 174 5.16 -14.87 -9.56
C LEU A 174 4.57 -13.89 -10.58
N GLU A 175 4.23 -12.66 -10.16
CA GLU A 175 3.76 -11.60 -11.06
C GLU A 175 4.77 -11.33 -12.19
N ALA A 176 6.05 -11.15 -11.86
CA ALA A 176 7.11 -10.89 -12.82
C ALA A 176 7.26 -12.06 -13.80
N THR A 177 7.26 -13.30 -13.30
CA THR A 177 7.35 -14.52 -14.10
C THR A 177 6.17 -14.65 -15.07
N LEU A 178 4.94 -14.38 -14.60
CA LEU A 178 3.74 -14.45 -15.43
C LEU A 178 3.71 -13.35 -16.49
N LYS A 179 4.13 -12.12 -16.17
CA LYS A 179 4.26 -11.03 -17.14
C LYS A 179 5.30 -11.35 -18.22
N GLN A 180 6.41 -11.98 -17.84
CA GLN A 180 7.41 -12.44 -18.80
C GLN A 180 6.82 -13.55 -19.69
N ARG A 181 6.21 -14.58 -19.09
CA ARG A 181 5.60 -15.70 -19.84
C ARG A 181 4.44 -15.25 -20.74
N LEU A 182 3.68 -14.22 -20.38
CA LEU A 182 2.64 -13.68 -21.25
C LEU A 182 3.22 -13.21 -22.60
N LYS A 183 4.48 -12.73 -22.61
CA LYS A 183 5.17 -12.27 -23.82
C LYS A 183 5.94 -13.38 -24.52
N SER A 184 6.51 -14.33 -23.78
CA SER A 184 7.54 -15.24 -24.29
C SER A 184 7.30 -16.73 -24.00
N ALA A 185 6.11 -17.12 -23.54
CA ALA A 185 5.84 -18.53 -23.25
C ALA A 185 5.93 -19.38 -24.53
N PRO A 186 6.65 -20.51 -24.51
CA PRO A 186 6.75 -21.40 -25.66
C PRO A 186 5.38 -21.94 -26.08
N GLU A 187 5.22 -22.12 -27.38
CA GLU A 187 4.02 -22.74 -27.95
C GLU A 187 3.80 -24.14 -27.33
N GLY A 188 2.56 -24.44 -26.98
CA GLY A 188 2.20 -25.71 -26.31
C GLY A 188 2.53 -25.79 -24.82
N SER A 189 3.25 -24.82 -24.23
CA SER A 189 3.48 -24.82 -22.77
C SER A 189 2.17 -24.61 -21.99
N TYR A 190 2.09 -25.16 -20.78
CA TYR A 190 0.88 -25.05 -19.95
C TYR A 190 0.48 -23.60 -19.66
N THR A 191 1.45 -22.75 -19.31
CA THR A 191 1.19 -21.32 -19.08
C THR A 191 0.72 -20.60 -20.35
N LYS A 192 1.24 -20.96 -21.53
CA LYS A 192 0.76 -20.40 -22.80
C LYS A 192 -0.70 -20.77 -23.05
N ARG A 193 -1.04 -22.05 -22.86
CA ARG A 193 -2.43 -22.54 -22.95
C ARG A 193 -3.37 -21.80 -22.00
N LEU A 194 -2.97 -21.57 -20.75
CA LEU A 194 -3.78 -20.80 -19.80
C LEU A 194 -4.02 -19.35 -20.24
N PHE A 195 -3.08 -18.73 -20.96
CA PHE A 195 -3.27 -17.37 -21.48
C PHE A 195 -4.16 -17.35 -22.73
N ASP A 196 -4.09 -18.37 -23.58
CA ASP A 196 -4.80 -18.42 -24.86
C ASP A 196 -6.22 -18.98 -24.72
N ASP A 197 -6.45 -19.92 -23.80
CA ASP A 197 -7.74 -20.58 -23.57
C ASP A 197 -8.43 -20.01 -22.31
N GLU A 198 -9.41 -19.13 -22.53
CA GLU A 198 -10.17 -18.51 -21.44
C GLU A 198 -11.06 -19.48 -20.68
N GLN A 199 -11.56 -20.51 -21.35
CA GLN A 199 -12.42 -21.51 -20.75
C GLN A 199 -11.59 -22.40 -19.82
N LEU A 200 -10.42 -22.86 -20.28
CA LEU A 200 -9.48 -23.61 -19.45
C LEU A 200 -9.08 -22.86 -18.18
N LEU A 201 -8.70 -21.58 -18.31
CA LEU A 201 -8.30 -20.78 -17.15
C LEU A 201 -9.47 -20.57 -16.16
N ARG A 202 -10.68 -20.35 -16.68
CA ARG A 202 -11.89 -20.25 -15.86
C ARG A 202 -12.16 -21.55 -15.12
N ASP A 203 -12.07 -22.68 -15.81
CA ASP A 203 -12.42 -23.98 -15.24
C ASP A 203 -11.41 -24.39 -14.16
N LYS A 204 -10.10 -24.22 -14.40
CA LYS A 204 -9.06 -24.38 -13.37
C LYS A 204 -9.33 -23.48 -12.16
N LEU A 205 -9.67 -22.20 -12.37
CA LEU A 205 -10.00 -21.29 -11.26
C LEU A 205 -11.17 -21.77 -10.40
N VAL A 206 -12.19 -22.39 -11.00
CA VAL A 206 -13.35 -22.90 -10.26
C VAL A 206 -13.02 -24.22 -9.56
N GLU A 207 -12.26 -25.09 -10.21
CA GLU A 207 -11.74 -26.36 -9.68
C GLU A 207 -10.93 -26.10 -8.40
N GLU A 208 -9.86 -25.31 -8.45
CA GLU A 208 -9.01 -25.05 -7.26
C GLU A 208 -9.78 -24.34 -6.14
N ALA A 209 -10.74 -23.48 -6.51
CA ALA A 209 -11.57 -22.80 -5.50
C ALA A 209 -12.49 -23.80 -4.77
N GLN A 210 -12.94 -24.85 -5.46
CA GLN A 210 -13.70 -25.91 -4.82
C GLN A 210 -12.80 -26.80 -3.97
N GLU A 211 -11.66 -27.22 -4.49
CA GLU A 211 -10.70 -28.07 -3.77
C GLU A 211 -10.25 -27.37 -2.48
N LEU A 212 -9.98 -26.06 -2.52
CA LEU A 212 -9.72 -25.24 -1.34
C LEU A 212 -10.88 -25.26 -0.33
N SER A 213 -12.12 -25.29 -0.80
CA SER A 213 -13.30 -25.31 0.08
C SER A 213 -13.53 -26.68 0.74
N GLU A 214 -13.06 -27.75 0.10
CA GLU A 214 -13.20 -29.13 0.56
C GLU A 214 -11.98 -29.62 1.35
N ALA A 215 -10.85 -28.93 1.26
CA ALA A 215 -9.62 -29.29 1.94
C ALA A 215 -9.77 -29.25 3.47
N GLU A 216 -9.51 -30.38 4.13
CA GLU A 216 -9.64 -30.51 5.59
C GLU A 216 -8.32 -30.35 6.34
N SER A 217 -7.20 -30.81 5.74
CA SER A 217 -5.90 -30.76 6.40
C SER A 217 -5.23 -29.40 6.16
N LYS A 218 -4.47 -28.92 7.16
CA LYS A 218 -3.72 -27.66 7.05
C LYS A 218 -2.81 -27.61 5.81
N GLN A 219 -2.18 -28.73 5.48
CA GLN A 219 -1.27 -28.82 4.35
C GLN A 219 -2.03 -28.71 3.03
N HIS A 220 -3.11 -29.48 2.88
CA HIS A 220 -3.96 -29.46 1.69
C HIS A 220 -4.58 -28.07 1.48
N VAL A 221 -5.11 -27.44 2.54
CA VAL A 221 -5.61 -26.06 2.46
C VAL A 221 -4.55 -25.07 1.95
N ALA A 222 -3.28 -25.26 2.33
CA ALA A 222 -2.21 -24.40 1.87
C ALA A 222 -1.84 -24.64 0.40
N GLU A 223 -1.88 -25.89 -0.06
CA GLU A 223 -1.66 -26.29 -1.46
C GLU A 223 -2.76 -25.69 -2.35
N GLU A 224 -4.03 -25.95 -2.03
CA GLU A 224 -5.16 -25.44 -2.80
C GLU A 224 -5.25 -23.90 -2.79
N LEU A 225 -4.89 -23.27 -1.67
CA LEU A 225 -4.82 -21.81 -1.61
C LEU A 225 -3.73 -21.27 -2.55
N ALA A 226 -2.59 -21.96 -2.64
CA ALA A 226 -1.52 -21.57 -3.54
C ALA A 226 -1.96 -21.69 -5.01
N ASP A 227 -2.70 -22.74 -5.36
CA ASP A 227 -3.19 -22.95 -6.73
C ASP A 227 -4.28 -21.94 -7.11
N VAL A 228 -5.23 -21.64 -6.21
CA VAL A 228 -6.18 -20.54 -6.39
C VAL A 228 -5.45 -19.21 -6.63
N ILE A 229 -4.42 -18.90 -5.82
CA ILE A 229 -3.62 -17.69 -5.99
C ILE A 229 -2.89 -17.70 -7.34
N TYR A 230 -2.32 -18.85 -7.74
CA TYR A 230 -1.62 -18.99 -9.01
C TYR A 230 -2.51 -18.66 -10.20
N PHE A 231 -3.66 -19.33 -10.33
CA PHE A 231 -4.56 -19.08 -11.47
C PHE A 231 -5.20 -17.69 -11.41
N ALA A 232 -5.46 -17.16 -10.21
CA ALA A 232 -5.92 -15.78 -10.06
C ALA A 232 -4.87 -14.78 -10.55
N MET A 233 -3.58 -15.03 -10.26
CA MET A 233 -2.45 -14.24 -10.74
C MET A 233 -2.26 -14.37 -12.26
N VAL A 234 -2.48 -15.56 -12.85
CA VAL A 234 -2.48 -15.74 -14.32
C VAL A 234 -3.56 -14.86 -14.96
N ARG A 235 -4.79 -14.90 -14.40
CA ARG A 235 -5.90 -14.09 -14.87
C ARG A 235 -5.66 -12.59 -14.68
N ALA A 236 -5.01 -12.20 -13.58
CA ALA A 236 -4.61 -10.82 -13.31
C ALA A 236 -3.56 -10.33 -14.31
N ALA A 237 -2.51 -11.12 -14.56
CA ALA A 237 -1.46 -10.81 -15.51
C ALA A 237 -2.01 -10.61 -16.93
N LYS A 238 -2.91 -11.49 -17.39
CA LYS A 238 -3.58 -11.36 -18.71
C LYS A 238 -4.39 -10.05 -18.83
N ALA A 239 -4.98 -9.58 -17.74
CA ALA A 239 -5.75 -8.34 -17.71
C ALA A 239 -4.92 -7.09 -17.34
N GLY A 240 -3.60 -7.22 -17.17
CA GLY A 240 -2.74 -6.10 -16.78
C GLY A 240 -2.95 -5.62 -15.34
N VAL A 241 -3.52 -6.45 -14.46
CA VAL A 241 -3.74 -6.15 -13.03
C VAL A 241 -2.53 -6.62 -12.23
N SER A 242 -1.99 -5.76 -11.36
CA SER A 242 -0.87 -6.08 -10.49
C SER A 242 -1.29 -6.53 -9.09
N ILE A 243 -0.36 -7.11 -8.32
CA ILE A 243 -0.61 -7.41 -6.91
C ILE A 243 -0.84 -6.14 -6.07
N ASP A 244 -0.26 -5.00 -6.48
CA ASP A 244 -0.52 -3.71 -5.86
C ASP A 244 -1.96 -3.26 -6.09
N ASP A 245 -2.52 -3.47 -7.29
CA ASP A 245 -3.91 -3.14 -7.58
C ASP A 245 -4.87 -4.00 -6.73
N ALA A 246 -4.57 -5.29 -6.58
CA ALA A 246 -5.34 -6.19 -5.72
C ALA A 246 -5.28 -5.76 -4.24
N ALA A 247 -4.09 -5.41 -3.72
CA ALA A 247 -3.91 -4.91 -2.35
C ALA A 247 -4.74 -3.64 -2.10
N VAL A 248 -4.78 -2.75 -3.09
CA VAL A 248 -5.54 -1.49 -3.00
C VAL A 248 -7.05 -1.74 -2.95
N GLU A 249 -7.56 -2.70 -3.73
CA GLU A 249 -8.96 -3.11 -3.65
C GLU A 249 -9.32 -3.76 -2.32
N LEU A 250 -8.40 -4.53 -1.72
CA LEU A 250 -8.58 -5.09 -0.36
C LEU A 250 -8.62 -3.99 0.70
N ASP A 251 -7.69 -3.03 0.65
CA ASP A 251 -7.66 -1.88 1.55
C ASP A 251 -8.94 -1.04 1.48
N LYS A 252 -9.46 -0.81 0.27
CA LYS A 252 -10.75 -0.10 0.08
C LYS A 252 -11.91 -0.84 0.76
N ARG A 253 -11.92 -2.17 0.74
CA ARG A 253 -12.97 -2.99 1.39
C ARG A 253 -12.84 -2.93 2.91
N ALA A 254 -11.63 -2.99 3.44
CA ALA A 254 -11.37 -2.87 4.87
C ALA A 254 -11.81 -1.51 5.45
N ARG A 255 -11.69 -0.43 4.66
CA ARG A 255 -12.20 0.90 5.04
C ARG A 255 -13.73 0.99 5.08
N LYS A 256 -14.44 0.05 4.45
CA LYS A 256 -15.90 0.05 4.28
C LYS A 256 -16.64 -0.85 5.28
N VAL A 257 -16.11 -1.04 6.50
CA VAL A 257 -16.84 -1.74 7.57
C VAL A 257 -17.83 -0.79 8.23
N THR A 258 -18.91 -0.45 7.51
CA THR A 258 -20.25 -0.58 8.08
C THR A 258 -20.64 -2.03 7.85
N ARG A 259 -20.86 -2.79 8.93
CA ARG A 259 -21.13 -4.24 8.90
C ARG A 259 -22.16 -4.58 7.82
N ARG A 260 -21.74 -5.25 6.75
CA ARG A 260 -22.67 -6.07 5.98
C ARG A 260 -22.98 -7.29 6.85
N LYS A 261 -24.26 -7.63 7.02
CA LYS A 261 -24.64 -9.00 7.41
C LYS A 261 -23.88 -9.92 6.45
N GLY A 262 -22.95 -10.71 6.99
CA GLY A 262 -22.10 -11.62 6.23
C GLY A 262 -22.89 -12.82 5.70
N ASP A 263 -24.06 -12.58 5.13
CA ASP A 263 -24.87 -13.62 4.52
C ASP A 263 -24.19 -13.97 3.19
N SER A 264 -23.77 -15.22 3.07
CA SER A 264 -23.29 -15.75 1.80
C SER A 264 -24.37 -15.52 0.74
N LYS A 265 -23.98 -15.03 -0.43
CA LYS A 265 -24.94 -14.79 -1.51
C LYS A 265 -25.39 -16.16 -2.04
N ALA A 266 -26.52 -16.65 -1.55
CA ALA A 266 -27.06 -17.98 -1.86
C ALA A 266 -27.09 -18.31 -3.37
N PHE A 267 -27.29 -17.30 -4.23
CA PHE A 267 -27.28 -17.49 -5.69
C PHE A 267 -25.90 -17.89 -6.26
N ARG A 268 -24.79 -17.57 -5.58
CA ARG A 268 -23.43 -17.93 -6.02
C ARG A 268 -23.02 -19.32 -5.56
N ILE A 269 -23.58 -19.79 -4.44
CA ILE A 269 -23.41 -21.16 -3.96
C ILE A 269 -24.12 -22.11 -4.92
N ALA A 270 -25.39 -21.85 -5.25
CA ALA A 270 -26.14 -22.67 -6.21
C ALA A 270 -25.49 -22.72 -7.62
N ALA A 271 -24.85 -21.64 -8.06
CA ALA A 271 -24.12 -21.62 -9.33
C ALA A 271 -22.79 -22.38 -9.25
N GLY A 272 -22.12 -22.39 -8.09
CA GLY A 272 -20.94 -23.22 -7.83
C GLY A 272 -21.32 -24.70 -7.78
N ASP A 273 -22.33 -25.07 -6.98
CA ASP A 273 -22.82 -26.44 -6.82
C ASP A 273 -23.29 -27.06 -8.15
N ALA A 274 -23.84 -26.25 -9.07
CA ALA A 274 -24.23 -26.70 -10.40
C ALA A 274 -23.03 -26.95 -11.34
N ILE A 275 -21.91 -26.22 -11.15
CA ILE A 275 -20.66 -26.44 -11.89
C ILE A 275 -19.91 -27.67 -11.32
N LEU A 276 -20.09 -27.93 -10.03
CA LEU A 276 -19.43 -29.00 -9.28
C LEU A 276 -20.29 -30.26 -9.15
N GLY A 277 -21.36 -30.33 -9.94
CA GLY A 277 -22.29 -31.44 -9.98
C GLY A 277 -21.59 -32.74 -10.36
N LYS A 278 -21.20 -33.49 -9.32
CA LYS A 278 -21.00 -34.93 -9.31
C LYS A 278 -21.88 -35.61 -10.36
N GLY A 279 -21.25 -36.08 -11.42
CA GLY A 279 -21.70 -37.34 -11.99
C GLY A 279 -21.56 -38.38 -10.90
N GLU A 280 -22.68 -38.95 -10.44
CA GLU A 280 -22.92 -40.39 -10.49
C GLU A 280 -24.21 -40.79 -9.74
N ASP A 281 -25.12 -41.35 -10.54
CA ASP A 281 -25.73 -42.67 -10.38
C ASP A 281 -26.88 -43.00 -9.40
N LYS A 282 -27.86 -43.69 -10.02
CA LYS A 282 -28.76 -44.78 -9.57
C LYS A 282 -30.11 -44.39 -8.95
N LYS A 283 -31.16 -44.42 -9.78
CA LYS A 283 -31.92 -45.65 -10.10
C LYS A 283 -32.84 -45.44 -11.30
#